data_AF-A0A1J5DUT3-F1
#
_entry.id   AF-A0A1J5DUT3-F1
#
_cell.length_a   1.000
_cell.length_b   1.000
_cell.length_c   1.000
_cell.angle_alpha   90.00
_cell.angle_beta   90.00
_cell.angle_gamma   90.00
#
_symmetry.space_group_name_H-M   'P 1'
#
loop_
_entity.id
_entity.type
_entity.pdbx_description
1 polymer ?
#
loop_
_entity_poly.entity_id
_entity_poly.type
_entity_poly.pdbx_seq_one_letter_code
_entity_poly.pdbx_strand_id
1 'polypeptide(L)'
;MRPNARDKDVYLCVACDLEIADRDAVFDPGAGPLQLHVNPHGYLHEIVTLSAARNLAYRGEETAEFTWFPGYAWRIAVCSRCSEHLGWRFTAVAADGSPAMFYGLLRKAIY
;
A
#
# COMPACT_ATOMS: atom_id res chain seq x y z
N MET A 1 -11.57 5.97 35.80
CA MET A 1 -10.50 6.10 34.80
C MET A 1 -10.73 5.07 33.72
N ARG A 2 -11.05 5.48 32.49
CA ARG A 2 -11.07 4.59 31.33
C ARG A 2 -9.61 4.40 30.90
N PRO A 3 -9.16 3.19 30.52
CA PRO A 3 -7.81 3.02 30.00
C PRO A 3 -7.67 3.92 28.78
N ASN A 4 -6.66 4.80 28.78
CA ASN A 4 -6.38 5.68 27.65
C ASN A 4 -6.03 4.76 26.46
N ALA A 5 -6.73 4.91 25.34
CA ALA A 5 -6.45 4.15 24.14
C ALA A 5 -4.95 4.27 23.85
N ARG A 6 -4.27 3.13 23.70
CA ARG A 6 -2.86 3.08 23.31
C ARG A 6 -2.67 4.05 22.14
N ASP A 7 -1.66 4.93 22.22
CA ASP A 7 -1.13 5.64 21.06
C ASP A 7 -0.94 4.59 19.97
N LYS A 8 -1.82 4.56 18.97
CA LYS A 8 -1.75 3.55 17.92
C LYS A 8 -0.67 4.03 16.98
N ASP A 9 0.39 3.23 16.85
CA ASP A 9 1.44 3.47 15.87
C ASP A 9 0.88 3.21 14.47
N VAL A 10 0.62 4.30 13.74
CA VAL A 10 -0.06 4.32 12.44
C VAL A 10 0.78 5.05 11.42
N TYR A 11 0.61 4.68 10.15
CA TYR A 11 1.06 5.48 9.01
C TYR A 11 0.02 6.52 8.67
N LEU A 12 0.45 7.77 8.53
CA LEU A 12 -0.37 8.91 8.11
C LEU A 12 -0.02 9.32 6.68
N CYS A 13 -0.98 9.89 5.95
CA CYS A 13 -0.73 10.51 4.65
C CYS A 13 0.15 11.75 4.85
N VAL A 14 1.28 11.81 4.14
CA VAL A 14 2.23 12.92 4.25
C VAL A 14 1.65 14.29 3.88
N ALA A 15 0.59 14.31 3.07
CA ALA A 15 0.01 15.54 2.55
C ALA A 15 -1.14 16.11 3.41
N CYS A 16 -1.77 15.31 4.28
CA CYS A 16 -2.97 15.76 4.99
C CYS A 16 -3.24 15.08 6.35
N ASP A 17 -2.26 14.35 6.86
CA ASP A 17 -2.24 13.65 8.15
C ASP A 17 -3.39 12.65 8.36
N LEU A 18 -4.07 12.27 7.27
CA LEU A 18 -5.11 11.26 7.35
C LEU A 18 -4.47 9.89 7.59
N GLU A 19 -4.95 9.19 8.61
CA GLU A 19 -4.53 7.84 8.94
C GLU A 19 -4.75 6.85 7.77
N ILE A 20 -3.70 6.13 7.39
CA ILE A 20 -3.70 5.23 6.22
C ILE A 20 -3.60 3.75 6.63
N ALA A 21 -2.78 3.40 7.62
CA ALA A 21 -2.63 2.01 8.04
C ALA A 21 -2.09 1.92 9.47
N ASP A 22 -2.29 0.78 10.13
CA ASP A 22 -1.55 0.46 11.36
C ASP A 22 -0.14 -0.02 10.98
N ARG A 23 0.89 0.33 11.76
CA ARG A 23 2.26 -0.14 11.47
C ARG A 23 2.41 -1.66 11.57
N ASP A 24 1.63 -2.30 12.42
CA ASP A 24 1.57 -3.76 12.56
C ASP A 24 1.00 -4.45 11.31
N ALA A 25 0.42 -3.71 10.36
CA ALA A 25 -0.03 -4.27 9.09
C ALA A 25 1.12 -4.58 8.11
N VAL A 26 2.33 -4.10 8.38
CA VAL A 26 3.51 -4.34 7.54
C VAL A 26 3.82 -5.84 7.51
N PHE A 27 4.01 -6.38 6.30
CA PHE A 27 4.34 -7.80 6.12
C PHE A 27 5.33 -7.99 4.97
N ASP A 28 6.01 -9.13 4.97
CA ASP A 28 6.96 -9.53 3.95
C ASP A 28 6.31 -10.47 2.91
N PRO A 29 6.20 -10.08 1.62
CA PRO A 29 5.71 -10.94 0.56
C PRO A 29 6.80 -11.86 -0.05
N GLY A 30 7.99 -11.95 0.56
CA GLY A 30 9.08 -12.88 0.19
C GLY A 30 10.44 -12.21 -0.11
N ALA A 31 10.52 -10.88 -0.09
CA ALA A 31 11.73 -10.11 -0.44
C ALA A 31 11.97 -8.92 0.53
N GLY A 32 11.42 -9.01 1.73
CA GLY A 32 11.37 -7.93 2.70
C GLY A 32 10.11 -7.06 2.55
N PRO A 33 9.68 -6.40 3.64
CA PRO A 33 8.51 -5.51 3.63
C PRO A 33 8.76 -4.16 2.94
N LEU A 34 10.03 -3.85 2.62
CA LEU A 34 10.46 -2.62 1.96
C LEU A 34 11.23 -3.00 0.69
N GLN A 35 10.69 -2.64 -0.46
CA GLN A 35 11.25 -3.06 -1.76
C GLN A 35 11.41 -1.86 -2.71
N LEU A 36 12.40 -1.96 -3.59
CA LEU A 36 12.71 -0.96 -4.61
C LEU A 36 12.30 -1.49 -5.97
N HIS A 37 11.41 -0.77 -6.66
CA HIS A 37 10.93 -1.15 -7.99
C HIS A 37 11.01 0.00 -8.97
N VAL A 38 11.30 -0.31 -10.24
CA VAL A 38 11.34 0.68 -11.32
C VAL A 38 10.10 0.47 -12.19
N ASN A 39 9.35 1.55 -12.44
CA ASN A 39 8.22 1.49 -13.37
C ASN A 39 8.72 1.52 -14.84
N PRO A 40 7.87 1.21 -15.84
CA PRO A 40 8.28 1.21 -17.25
C PRO A 40 8.84 2.53 -17.78
N HIS A 41 8.57 3.64 -17.10
CA HIS A 41 9.08 4.97 -17.45
C HIS A 41 10.42 5.31 -16.78
N GLY A 42 11.01 4.37 -16.03
CA GLY A 42 12.32 4.54 -15.40
C GLY A 42 12.28 5.19 -14.01
N TYR A 43 11.10 5.40 -13.41
CA TYR A 43 11.02 5.96 -12.05
C TYR A 43 11.18 4.88 -10.99
N LEU A 44 12.12 5.11 -10.07
CA LEU A 44 12.35 4.27 -8.90
C LEU A 44 11.32 4.58 -7.79
N HIS A 45 10.70 3.55 -7.27
CA HIS A 45 9.71 3.58 -6.21
C HIS A 45 10.17 2.71 -5.04
N GLU A 46 10.28 3.32 -3.87
CA GLU A 46 10.47 2.61 -2.60
C GLU A 46 9.10 2.35 -1.98
N ILE A 47 8.80 1.07 -1.75
CA ILE A 47 7.46 0.57 -1.45
C ILE A 47 7.45 -0.22 -0.16
N VAL A 48 6.53 0.13 0.75
CA VAL A 48 6.22 -0.64 1.94
C VAL A 48 4.99 -1.51 1.67
N THR A 49 5.09 -2.81 1.94
CA THR A 49 3.98 -3.75 1.77
C THR A 49 3.17 -3.94 3.05
N LEU A 50 1.86 -3.75 2.93
CA LEU A 50 0.90 -3.72 4.03
C LEU A 50 -0.27 -4.67 3.74
N SER A 51 -0.63 -5.48 4.72
CA SER A 51 -1.77 -6.41 4.66
C SER A 51 -3.11 -5.68 4.75
N ALA A 52 -3.13 -4.50 5.37
CA ALA A 52 -4.32 -3.69 5.55
C ALA A 52 -4.00 -2.19 5.42
N ALA A 53 -4.91 -1.46 4.79
CA ALA A 53 -4.91 0.00 4.70
C ALA A 53 -6.37 0.50 4.65
N ARG A 54 -6.56 1.77 5.03
CA ARG A 54 -7.84 2.48 5.12
C ARG A 54 -7.71 3.88 4.55
N ASN A 55 -8.84 4.54 4.35
CA ASN A 55 -8.88 5.91 3.82
C ASN A 55 -8.19 6.07 2.44
N LEU A 56 -8.34 5.06 1.60
CA LEU A 56 -7.88 5.04 0.22
C LEU A 56 -9.06 5.19 -0.75
N ALA A 57 -8.82 5.87 -1.85
CA ALA A 57 -9.65 5.82 -3.05
C ALA A 57 -8.81 5.24 -4.20
N TYR A 58 -9.48 4.67 -5.21
CA TYR A 58 -8.80 4.03 -6.33
C TYR A 58 -9.01 4.80 -7.63
N ARG A 59 -8.00 4.79 -8.51
CA ARG A 59 -8.00 5.46 -9.81
C ARG A 59 -7.66 4.48 -10.93
N GLY A 60 -8.28 4.67 -12.09
CA GLY A 60 -8.12 3.78 -13.25
C GLY A 60 -8.78 2.42 -13.08
N GLU A 61 -8.53 1.53 -14.03
CA GLU A 61 -8.90 0.11 -13.98
C GLU A 61 -7.80 -0.70 -13.29
N GLU A 62 -8.15 -1.89 -12.81
CA GLU A 62 -7.19 -2.84 -12.28
C GLU A 62 -6.51 -3.58 -13.44
N THR A 63 -5.19 -3.73 -13.40
CA THR A 63 -4.42 -4.37 -14.48
C THR A 63 -3.22 -5.15 -13.94
N ALA A 64 -2.87 -6.27 -14.59
CA ALA A 64 -1.64 -7.02 -14.29
C ALA A 64 -0.43 -6.54 -15.10
N GLU A 65 -0.61 -5.55 -15.98
CA GLU A 65 0.45 -5.04 -16.83
C GLU A 65 1.59 -4.45 -16.00
N PHE A 66 2.83 -4.87 -16.25
CA PHE A 66 4.02 -4.42 -15.51
C PHE A 66 3.94 -4.58 -13.98
N THR A 67 3.18 -5.55 -13.49
CA THR A 67 3.13 -5.83 -12.05
C THR A 67 4.51 -6.17 -11.50
N TRP A 68 4.85 -5.62 -10.33
CA TRP A 68 6.06 -6.00 -9.61
C TRP A 68 5.89 -7.27 -8.77
N PHE A 69 4.64 -7.68 -8.54
CA PHE A 69 4.29 -8.86 -7.76
C PHE A 69 3.62 -9.87 -8.68
N PRO A 70 4.36 -10.89 -9.18
CA PRO A 70 3.80 -11.92 -10.05
C PRO A 70 2.57 -12.57 -9.42
N GLY A 71 1.51 -12.77 -10.22
CA GLY A 71 0.22 -13.28 -9.73
C GLY A 71 -0.75 -12.20 -9.23
N TYR A 72 -0.36 -10.92 -9.25
CA TYR A 72 -1.22 -9.82 -8.82
C TYR A 72 -1.48 -8.81 -9.93
N ALA A 73 -2.74 -8.39 -10.03
CA ALA A 73 -3.10 -7.15 -10.70
C ALA A 73 -3.02 -5.98 -9.72
N TRP A 74 -2.76 -4.77 -10.21
CA TRP A 74 -2.66 -3.58 -9.41
C TRP A 74 -3.64 -2.50 -9.85
N ARG A 75 -3.98 -1.63 -8.90
CA ARG A 75 -4.78 -0.43 -9.12
C ARG A 75 -4.23 0.72 -8.31
N ILE A 76 -4.18 1.91 -8.90
CA ILE A 76 -3.66 3.12 -8.24
C ILE A 76 -4.48 3.42 -7.00
N ALA A 77 -3.79 3.60 -5.86
CA ALA A 77 -4.35 4.00 -4.59
C ALA A 77 -3.94 5.44 -4.26
N VAL A 78 -4.92 6.28 -4.00
CA VAL A 78 -4.75 7.68 -3.59
C VAL A 78 -5.39 7.92 -2.23
N CYS A 79 -4.94 8.94 -1.51
CA CYS A 79 -5.58 9.37 -0.27
C CYS A 79 -7.05 9.74 -0.56
N SER A 80 -8.00 9.21 0.21
CA SER A 80 -9.42 9.52 0.01
C SER A 80 -9.79 10.98 0.30
N ARG A 81 -8.94 11.70 1.07
CA ARG A 81 -9.15 13.11 1.43
C ARG A 81 -8.47 14.08 0.46
N CYS A 82 -7.17 13.95 0.26
CA CYS A 82 -6.39 14.92 -0.54
C CYS A 82 -6.04 14.45 -1.94
N SER A 83 -6.38 13.21 -2.32
CA SER A 83 -6.01 12.58 -3.60
C SER A 83 -4.50 12.45 -3.85
N GLU A 84 -3.64 12.63 -2.84
CA GLU A 84 -2.20 12.33 -2.93
C GLU A 84 -1.98 10.88 -3.38
N HIS A 85 -1.01 10.65 -4.26
CA HIS A 85 -0.70 9.30 -4.73
C HIS A 85 0.06 8.54 -3.65
N LEU A 86 -0.62 7.58 -3.03
CA LEU A 86 -0.05 6.82 -1.92
C LEU A 86 0.60 5.51 -2.36
N GLY A 87 0.25 4.98 -3.54
CA GLY A 87 0.82 3.76 -4.08
C GLY A 87 -0.24 2.93 -4.80
N TRP A 88 -0.28 1.63 -4.52
CA TRP A 88 -1.12 0.68 -5.26
C TRP A 88 -1.76 -0.36 -4.34
N ARG A 89 -2.95 -0.80 -4.72
CA ARG A 89 -3.56 -2.03 -4.21
C ARG A 89 -3.23 -3.16 -5.18
N PHE A 90 -2.79 -4.29 -4.65
CA PHE A 90 -2.51 -5.51 -5.40
C PHE A 90 -3.57 -6.56 -5.08
N THR A 91 -4.21 -7.12 -6.10
CA THR A 91 -5.26 -8.15 -5.97
C THR A 91 -4.80 -9.42 -6.70
N ALA A 92 -4.88 -10.57 -6.04
CA ALA A 92 -4.48 -11.84 -6.64
C ALA A 92 -5.37 -12.16 -7.85
N VAL A 93 -4.76 -12.58 -8.96
CA VAL A 93 -5.49 -12.94 -10.19
C VAL A 93 -6.06 -14.37 -10.14
N ALA A 94 -5.55 -15.20 -9.22
CA ALA A 94 -6.00 -16.56 -8.97
C ALA A 94 -5.76 -16.93 -7.50
N ALA A 95 -6.51 -17.92 -7.01
CA ALA A 95 -6.29 -18.46 -5.66
C ALA A 95 -5.21 -19.55 -5.69
N ASP A 96 -4.03 -19.25 -5.17
CA ASP A 96 -2.86 -20.15 -5.12
C ASP A 96 -2.26 -20.29 -3.71
N GLY A 97 -2.99 -19.81 -2.70
CA GLY A 97 -2.53 -19.78 -1.31
C GLY A 97 -1.80 -18.48 -0.92
N SER A 98 -1.54 -17.59 -1.88
CA SER A 98 -1.04 -16.24 -1.59
C SER A 98 -2.15 -15.31 -1.06
N PRO A 99 -1.80 -14.18 -0.41
CA PRO A 99 -2.79 -13.21 0.05
C PRO A 99 -3.74 -12.75 -1.06
N ALA A 100 -5.06 -12.79 -0.82
CA ALA A 100 -6.02 -12.36 -1.84
C ALA A 100 -5.84 -10.90 -2.28
N MET A 101 -5.30 -10.06 -1.38
CA MET A 101 -5.05 -8.65 -1.62
C MET A 101 -4.05 -8.11 -0.60
N PHE A 102 -3.25 -7.13 -1.02
CA PHE A 102 -2.44 -6.30 -0.15
C PHE A 102 -2.20 -4.91 -0.77
N TYR A 103 -1.44 -4.05 -0.08
CA TYR A 103 -1.09 -2.72 -0.52
C TYR A 103 0.42 -2.56 -0.63
N GLY A 104 0.89 -1.91 -1.69
CA GLY A 104 2.24 -1.38 -1.78
C GLY A 104 2.18 0.13 -1.75
N LEU A 105 2.52 0.74 -0.62
CA LEU A 105 2.50 2.19 -0.45
C LEU A 105 3.90 2.79 -0.61
N LEU A 106 3.97 3.94 -1.27
CA LEU A 106 5.19 4.71 -1.44
C LEU A 106 5.69 5.19 -0.08
N ARG A 107 6.92 4.82 0.30
CA ARG A 107 7.49 5.23 1.59
C ARG A 107 7.52 6.74 1.78
N LYS A 108 7.74 7.51 0.71
CA LYS A 108 7.73 8.98 0.74
C LYS A 108 6.34 9.61 0.92
N ALA A 109 5.27 8.84 0.73
CA ALA A 109 3.89 9.33 0.77
C ALA A 109 3.20 9.07 2.12
N ILE A 110 3.86 8.34 3.02
CA ILE A 110 3.39 8.00 4.36
C ILE A 110 4.47 8.24 5.41
N TYR A 111 4.11 8.59 6.64
CA TYR A 111 5.04 8.73 7.77
C TYR A 111 4.47 8.19 9.08
#